data_AF-A0A6N7AUC3-F1
#
_entry.id   AF-A0A6N7AUC3-F1
#
_cell.length_a   1.000
_cell.length_b   1.000
_cell.length_c   1.000
_cell.angle_alpha   90.00
_cell.angle_beta   90.00
_cell.angle_gamma   90.00
#
_symmetry.space_group_name_H-M   'P 1'
#
loop_
_entity.id
_entity.type
_entity.pdbx_description
1 polymer ?
#
loop_
_entity_poly.entity_id
_entity_poly.type
_entity_poly.pdbx_seq_one_letter_code
_entity_poly.pdbx_strand_id
1 'polypeptide(L)'
;MLAELSNKGCFVATHPEVILKIGTKAILFKTKDMEWGSNTRIYFSYEDFCAQFYASLRDSGMRVLKQYRGDGGNGVELRAKS
;
A
#
# COMPACT_ATOMS: atom_id res chain seq x y z
N MET A 1 -14.28 -13.72 -10.48
CA MET A 1 -15.21 -14.27 -9.46
C MET A 1 -16.14 -13.23 -8.83
N LEU A 2 -15.74 -12.37 -7.87
CA LEU A 2 -16.69 -11.43 -7.22
C LEU A 2 -17.33 -10.42 -8.18
N ALA A 3 -16.54 -9.90 -9.13
CA ALA A 3 -17.05 -9.04 -10.21
C ALA A 3 -18.11 -9.75 -11.06
N GLU A 4 -17.87 -11.01 -11.43
CA GLU A 4 -18.82 -11.82 -12.21
C GLU A 4 -20.11 -12.09 -11.43
N LEU A 5 -20.03 -12.36 -10.12
CA LEU A 5 -21.21 -12.58 -9.27
C LEU A 5 -22.04 -11.28 -9.15
N SER A 6 -21.38 -10.15 -8.94
CA SER A 6 -22.04 -8.83 -8.93
C SER A 6 -22.75 -8.57 -10.26
N ASN A 7 -22.10 -8.86 -11.40
CA ASN A 7 -22.69 -8.69 -12.73
C ASN A 7 -23.88 -9.62 -13.00
N LYS A 8 -23.97 -10.76 -12.29
CA LYS A 8 -25.11 -11.68 -12.32
C LYS A 8 -26.25 -11.28 -11.37
N GLY A 9 -26.15 -10.14 -10.71
CA GLY A 9 -27.16 -9.63 -9.78
C GLY A 9 -27.06 -10.20 -8.36
N CYS A 10 -26.01 -10.98 -8.05
CA CYS A 10 -25.78 -11.41 -6.68
C CYS A 10 -25.38 -10.22 -5.82
N PHE A 11 -25.95 -10.13 -4.61
CA PHE A 11 -25.53 -9.13 -3.63
C PHE A 11 -24.09 -9.39 -3.19
N VAL A 12 -23.25 -8.36 -3.28
CA VAL A 12 -21.87 -8.36 -2.76
C VAL A 12 -21.74 -7.15 -1.84
N ALA A 13 -21.47 -7.39 -0.55
CA ALA A 13 -21.49 -6.35 0.48
C ALA A 13 -20.51 -5.20 0.20
N THR A 14 -19.35 -5.49 -0.39
CA THR A 14 -18.42 -4.46 -0.89
C THR A 14 -18.34 -4.59 -2.40
N HIS A 15 -18.64 -3.50 -3.12
CA HIS A 15 -18.59 -3.52 -4.58
C HIS A 15 -17.18 -3.95 -5.06
N PRO A 16 -17.05 -4.90 -6.00
CA PRO A 16 -15.76 -5.45 -6.42
C PRO A 16 -14.72 -4.39 -6.84
N GLU A 17 -15.16 -3.28 -7.44
CA GLU A 17 -14.25 -2.17 -7.77
C GLU A 17 -13.66 -1.48 -6.54
N VAL A 18 -14.43 -1.36 -5.46
CA VAL A 18 -13.94 -0.81 -4.19
C VAL A 18 -12.87 -1.73 -3.63
N ILE A 19 -13.12 -3.05 -3.64
CA ILE A 19 -12.13 -4.06 -3.21
C ILE A 19 -10.83 -3.93 -4.01
N LEU A 20 -10.92 -3.71 -5.33
CA LEU A 20 -9.73 -3.51 -6.17
C LEU A 20 -9.00 -2.20 -5.86
N LYS A 21 -9.74 -1.12 -5.61
CA LYS A 21 -9.16 0.20 -5.26
C LYS A 21 -8.44 0.19 -3.92
N ILE A 22 -8.99 -0.49 -2.91
CA ILE A 22 -8.44 -0.50 -1.54
C ILE A 22 -7.59 -1.73 -1.23
N GLY A 23 -7.64 -2.77 -2.06
CA GLY A 23 -6.98 -4.06 -1.83
C GLY A 23 -5.46 -4.06 -2.04
N THR A 24 -4.86 -2.89 -2.26
CA THR A 24 -3.41 -2.73 -2.39
C THR A 24 -2.95 -1.61 -1.47
N LYS A 25 -1.70 -1.67 -1.01
CA LYS A 25 -1.10 -0.63 -0.17
C LYS A 25 -0.89 0.68 -0.94
N ALA A 26 -1.12 0.71 -2.26
CA ALA A 26 -1.14 1.94 -3.05
C ALA A 26 -2.15 2.96 -2.52
N ILE A 27 -3.24 2.49 -1.89
CA ILE A 27 -4.24 3.38 -1.29
C ILE A 27 -3.61 4.28 -0.22
N LEU A 28 -2.66 3.79 0.57
CA LEU A 28 -1.95 4.58 1.59
C LEU A 28 -1.18 5.75 0.98
N PHE A 29 -0.62 5.56 -0.22
CA PHE A 29 0.05 6.64 -0.95
C PHE A 29 -0.96 7.63 -1.52
N LYS A 30 -2.06 7.14 -2.11
CA LYS A 30 -3.12 7.99 -2.69
C LYS A 30 -3.84 8.84 -1.64
N THR A 31 -3.93 8.37 -0.39
CA THR A 31 -4.59 9.08 0.72
C THR A 31 -3.59 9.68 1.70
N LYS A 32 -2.31 9.79 1.34
CA LYS A 32 -1.24 10.23 2.27
C LYS A 32 -1.42 11.66 2.78
N ASP A 33 -2.12 12.50 2.01
CA ASP A 33 -2.35 13.91 2.30
C ASP A 33 -3.69 14.17 3.02
N MET A 34 -4.45 13.12 3.35
CA MET A 34 -5.64 13.23 4.21
C MET A 34 -5.24 13.46 5.67
N GLU A 35 -6.15 13.97 6.51
CA GLU A 35 -5.89 14.25 7.92
C GLU A 35 -5.40 13.04 8.72
N TRP A 36 -5.85 11.84 8.35
CA TRP A 36 -5.43 10.55 8.93
C TRP A 36 -4.35 9.85 8.10
N GLY A 37 -3.82 10.53 7.09
CA GLY A 37 -2.72 10.06 6.26
C GLY A 37 -1.40 9.94 7.02
N SER A 38 -0.40 9.37 6.36
CA SER A 38 0.96 9.28 6.91
C SER A 38 1.97 9.47 5.79
N ASN A 39 3.22 9.82 6.16
CA ASN A 39 4.33 9.99 5.23
C ASN A 39 4.65 8.68 4.49
N THR A 40 3.91 8.47 3.41
CA THR A 40 3.94 7.26 2.59
C THR A 40 4.64 7.56 1.29
N ARG A 41 5.57 6.68 0.91
CA ARG A 41 6.20 6.66 -0.41
C ARG A 41 5.91 5.33 -1.08
N ILE A 42 5.85 5.33 -2.41
CA ILE A 42 5.72 4.14 -3.24
C ILE A 42 6.94 4.03 -4.14
N TYR A 43 7.40 2.81 -4.38
CA TYR A 43 8.52 2.51 -5.28
C TYR A 43 8.00 1.52 -6.31
N PHE A 44 8.05 1.88 -7.59
CA PHE A 44 7.49 1.05 -8.67
C PHE A 44 8.51 0.05 -9.22
N SER A 45 9.79 0.31 -8.99
CA SER A 45 10.89 -0.57 -9.35
C SER A 45 11.90 -0.72 -8.21
N TYR A 46 12.81 -1.68 -8.37
CA TYR A 46 13.92 -1.85 -7.44
C TYR A 46 14.89 -0.67 -7.52
N GLU A 47 15.10 -0.12 -8.71
CA GLU A 47 15.94 1.04 -8.96
C GLU A 47 15.41 2.28 -8.23
N ASP A 48 14.09 2.53 -8.33
CA ASP A 48 13.41 3.62 -7.59
C ASP A 48 13.59 3.45 -6.09
N PHE A 49 13.43 2.21 -5.60
CA PHE A 49 13.60 1.88 -4.20
C PHE A 49 15.03 2.21 -3.74
N CYS A 50 16.05 1.71 -4.44
CA CYS A 50 17.44 1.97 -4.11
C CYS A 50 17.79 3.47 -4.14
N ALA A 51 17.28 4.20 -5.13
CA ALA A 51 17.55 5.62 -5.30
C ALA A 51 16.95 6.49 -4.17
N GLN A 52 15.77 6.12 -3.67
CA GLN A 52 14.98 7.01 -2.81
C GLN A 52 14.83 6.52 -1.36
N PHE A 53 14.85 5.21 -1.10
CA PHE A 53 14.56 4.64 0.21
C PHE A 53 15.58 5.04 1.27
N TYR A 54 16.88 4.95 0.96
CA TYR A 54 17.92 5.26 1.94
C TYR A 54 17.93 6.75 2.32
N ALA A 55 17.65 7.65 1.38
CA ALA A 55 17.47 9.07 1.70
C ALA A 55 16.26 9.26 2.63
N SER A 56 15.12 8.68 2.24
CA SER A 56 13.88 8.67 3.02
C SER A 56 14.06 8.15 4.46
N LEU A 57 14.85 7.09 4.65
CA LEU A 57 15.17 6.48 5.95
C LEU A 57 16.12 7.36 6.77
N ARG A 58 17.12 7.98 6.15
CA ARG A 58 18.02 8.92 6.84
C ARG A 58 17.26 10.12 7.40
N ASP A 59 16.29 10.63 6.64
CA ASP A 59 15.50 11.80 7.01
C ASP A 59 14.53 11.49 8.16
N SER A 60 13.88 10.31 8.15
CA SER A 60 12.87 9.95 9.15
C SER A 60 13.40 9.14 10.34
N GLY A 61 14.64 8.64 10.28
CA GLY A 61 15.26 7.77 11.28
C GLY A 61 14.73 6.33 11.28
N MET A 62 13.45 6.13 10.94
CA MET A 62 12.80 4.82 10.86
C MET A 62 11.75 4.81 9.75
N ARG A 63 11.54 3.64 9.12
CA ARG A 63 10.52 3.41 8.09
C ARG A 63 9.95 1.99 8.23
N VAL A 64 8.66 1.84 7.95
CA VAL A 64 8.04 0.52 7.74
C VAL A 64 7.96 0.25 6.25
N LEU A 65 8.63 -0.82 5.79
CA LEU A 65 8.52 -1.31 4.43
C LEU A 65 7.35 -2.30 4.34
N LYS A 66 6.54 -2.19 3.30
CA LYS A 66 5.39 -3.07 3.06
C LYS A 66 5.36 -3.47 1.58
N GLN A 67 5.10 -4.73 1.30
CA GLN A 67 4.79 -5.18 -0.06
C GLN A 67 3.50 -4.52 -0.58
N TYR A 68 3.40 -4.39 -1.92
CA TYR A 68 2.27 -3.74 -2.59
C TYR A 68 0.92 -4.40 -2.29
N ARG A 69 0.90 -5.74 -2.21
CA ARG A 69 -0.26 -6.54 -1.84
C ARG A 69 0.16 -7.55 -0.78
N GLY A 70 -0.74 -7.82 0.17
CA GLY A 70 -0.51 -8.74 1.27
C GLY A 70 -1.28 -8.32 2.52
N ASP A 71 -1.68 -9.32 3.29
CA ASP A 71 -2.42 -9.23 4.55
C ASP A 71 -1.69 -9.98 5.67
N GLY A 72 -2.22 -9.94 6.89
CA GLY A 72 -1.67 -10.69 8.03
C GLY A 72 -0.24 -10.29 8.48
N GLY A 73 0.27 -9.13 8.04
CA GLY A 73 1.64 -8.72 8.30
C GLY A 73 2.69 -9.32 7.36
N ASN A 74 2.27 -10.10 6.34
CA ASN A 74 3.18 -10.62 5.33
C ASN A 74 3.91 -9.49 4.59
N GLY A 75 5.23 -9.60 4.49
CA GLY A 75 6.07 -8.63 3.80
C GLY A 75 6.12 -7.26 4.47
N VAL A 76 5.88 -7.19 5.78
CA VAL A 76 6.04 -5.97 6.60
C VAL A 76 7.35 -6.05 7.37
N GLU A 77 8.17 -5.01 7.25
CA GLU A 77 9.46 -4.93 7.94
C GLU A 77 9.71 -3.53 8.51
N LEU A 78 10.24 -3.46 9.73
CA LEU A 78 10.72 -2.22 10.32
C LEU A 78 12.21 -2.02 9.98
N ARG A 79 12.55 -0.87 9.41
CA ARG A 79 13.93 -0.47 9.14
C ARG A 79 14.25 0.80 9.92
N ALA A 80 15.29 0.76 10.73
CA ALA A 80 15.84 1.91 11.42
C ALA A 80 17.18 2.30 10.77
N LYS A 81 17.53 3.59 10.86
CA LYS A 81 18.86 4.08 10.52
C LYS A 81 19.88 3.40 11.45
N SER A 82 20.87 2.75 10.86
CA SER A 82 22.06 2.22 11.56
C SER A 82 22.93 3.34 12.11
#